data_AF-A0A1I7DUQ1-F1
#
_entry.id   AF-A0A1I7DUQ1-F1
#
_cell.length_a   1.000
_cell.length_b   1.000
_cell.length_c   1.000
_cell.angle_alpha   90.00
_cell.angle_beta   90.00
_cell.angle_gamma   90.00
#
_symmetry.space_group_name_H-M   'P 1'
#
loop_
_entity.id
_entity.type
_entity.pdbx_description
1 polymer ?
#
loop_
_entity_poly.entity_id
_entity_poly.type
_entity_poly.pdbx_seq_one_letter_code
_entity_poly.pdbx_strand_id
1 'polypeptide(L)'
;MKRWLASIAITAGLVAGAGPAVAAAPTPVDVTFTSPCPGFDATLHATGKGGTINLPGDRVTLTGPNLRVTVTGPTGKSVSYVITGATHIQNLPDGSQDITATGRNVVLVPEANGHPAGLFLTVGTVSWTLNPDGSENTLFSGHGKVTDVCQLVAP
;
A
#
# COMPACT_ATOMS: atom_id res chain seq x y z
N MET A 1 -47.21 26.89 -35.97
CA MET A 1 -47.25 25.43 -36.22
C MET A 1 -45.84 24.88 -36.00
N LYS A 2 -45.48 24.47 -34.77
CA LYS A 2 -45.50 23.10 -34.21
C LYS A 2 -44.42 22.14 -34.80
N ARG A 3 -43.17 22.38 -34.37
CA ARG A 3 -42.14 21.50 -33.77
C ARG A 3 -42.09 19.97 -34.05
N TRP A 4 -40.83 19.50 -34.20
CA TRP A 4 -40.17 18.20 -33.88
C TRP A 4 -39.67 17.40 -35.10
N LEU A 5 -38.44 16.86 -35.21
CA LEU A 5 -37.42 16.40 -34.24
C LEU A 5 -35.99 16.51 -34.79
N ALA A 6 -35.02 16.70 -33.89
CA ALA A 6 -33.58 16.76 -34.15
C ALA A 6 -32.95 15.36 -34.25
N SER A 7 -31.94 15.21 -35.11
CA SER A 7 -30.98 14.11 -35.12
C SER A 7 -29.58 14.71 -35.09
N ILE A 8 -28.91 14.66 -33.95
CA ILE A 8 -27.47 14.94 -33.86
C ILE A 8 -26.78 13.60 -33.63
N ALA A 9 -26.13 13.12 -34.67
CA ALA A 9 -25.14 12.06 -34.61
C ALA A 9 -23.80 12.66 -35.03
N ILE A 10 -22.86 12.77 -34.09
CA ILE A 10 -21.43 12.83 -34.42
C ILE A 10 -20.70 12.01 -33.35
N THR A 11 -20.50 10.74 -33.67
CA THR A 11 -19.51 9.85 -33.06
C THR A 11 -18.24 9.92 -33.92
N ALA A 12 -17.16 10.47 -33.36
CA ALA A 12 -15.77 10.18 -33.77
C ALA A 12 -14.79 10.81 -32.76
N GLY A 13 -14.77 10.28 -31.53
CA GLY A 13 -13.66 10.52 -30.61
C GLY A 13 -12.52 9.58 -30.95
N LEU A 14 -11.53 10.07 -31.70
CA LEU A 14 -10.25 9.38 -31.88
C LEU A 14 -9.53 9.28 -30.54
N VAL A 15 -9.48 8.06 -29.99
CA VAL A 15 -8.55 7.68 -28.93
C VAL A 15 -7.20 7.35 -29.58
N ALA A 16 -6.12 7.56 -28.82
CA ALA A 16 -4.80 6.91 -28.90
C ALA A 16 -3.62 7.83 -29.21
N GLY A 17 -3.32 8.70 -28.25
CA GLY A 17 -1.94 9.00 -27.87
C GLY A 17 -1.77 8.57 -26.41
N ALA A 18 -1.52 7.28 -26.16
CA ALA A 18 -1.07 6.83 -24.85
C ALA A 18 0.38 7.31 -24.68
N GLY A 19 0.55 8.58 -24.32
CA GLY A 19 1.82 9.05 -23.78
C GLY A 19 2.17 8.22 -22.55
N PRO A 20 3.46 8.00 -22.25
CA PRO A 20 3.84 7.26 -21.06
C PRO A 20 3.16 7.90 -19.84
N ALA A 21 2.54 7.08 -19.00
CA ALA A 21 2.04 7.55 -17.72
C ALA A 21 3.24 8.11 -16.95
N VAL A 22 3.35 9.43 -16.89
CA VAL A 22 4.41 10.10 -16.14
C VAL A 22 4.02 9.98 -14.68
N ALA A 23 4.73 9.12 -13.94
CA ALA A 23 4.58 9.04 -12.50
C ALA A 23 4.85 10.44 -11.89
N ALA A 24 3.93 10.93 -11.06
CA ALA A 24 4.17 12.15 -10.31
C ALA A 24 5.42 11.96 -9.43
N ALA A 25 6.22 13.02 -9.30
CA ALA A 25 7.39 12.98 -8.44
C ALA A 25 6.96 12.69 -6.98
N PRO A 26 7.74 11.90 -6.22
CA PRO A 26 7.48 11.67 -4.80
C PRO A 26 7.33 12.99 -4.03
N THR A 27 6.29 13.09 -3.22
CA THR A 27 5.97 14.28 -2.42
C THR A 27 6.48 14.12 -0.99
N PRO A 28 6.72 15.23 -0.27
CA PRO A 28 7.00 15.18 1.15
C PRO A 28 5.89 14.46 1.92
N VAL A 29 6.30 13.64 2.89
CA VAL A 29 5.41 12.97 3.85
C VAL A 29 5.87 13.37 5.25
N ASP A 30 4.92 13.73 6.11
CA ASP A 30 5.09 13.89 7.55
C ASP A 30 3.74 13.58 8.21
N VAL A 31 3.57 12.34 8.66
CA VAL A 31 2.30 11.85 9.22
C VAL A 31 2.55 10.98 10.43
N THR A 32 1.66 11.10 11.42
CA THR A 32 1.64 10.25 12.61
C THR A 32 0.27 9.59 12.70
N PHE A 33 0.25 8.28 12.94
CA PHE A 33 -0.97 7.52 13.16
C PHE A 33 -0.70 6.32 14.06
N THR A 34 -1.76 5.77 14.66
CA THR A 34 -1.69 4.55 15.47
C THR A 34 -2.03 3.32 14.62
N SER A 35 -1.41 2.19 14.94
CA SER A 35 -1.72 0.91 14.31
C SER A 35 -1.77 -0.19 15.38
N PRO A 36 -2.76 -1.09 15.30
CA PRO A 36 -2.88 -2.18 16.26
C PRO A 36 -1.73 -3.18 16.10
N CYS A 37 -1.13 -3.55 17.22
CA CYS A 37 -0.28 -4.70 17.40
C CYS A 37 -1.00 -5.70 18.34
N PRO A 38 -0.55 -6.97 18.43
CA PRO A 38 -1.17 -7.93 19.32
C PRO A 38 -1.03 -7.47 20.79
N GLY A 39 -2.15 -7.04 21.38
CA GLY A 39 -2.23 -6.63 22.79
C GLY A 39 -1.85 -5.18 23.10
N PHE A 40 -1.48 -4.35 22.12
CA PHE A 40 -1.18 -2.93 22.31
C PHE A 40 -1.25 -2.13 21.00
N ASP A 41 -1.39 -0.81 21.08
CA ASP A 41 -1.28 0.06 19.91
C ASP A 41 0.14 0.65 19.79
N ALA A 42 0.71 0.56 18.59
CA ALA A 42 1.98 1.21 18.26
C ALA A 42 1.72 2.55 17.57
N THR A 43 2.56 3.55 17.85
CA THR A 43 2.56 4.83 17.12
C THR A 43 3.54 4.76 15.96
N LEU A 44 3.09 5.04 14.74
CA LEU A 44 3.94 5.20 13.57
C LEU A 44 4.10 6.67 13.25
N HIS A 45 5.34 7.10 13.04
CA HIS A 45 5.68 8.40 12.47
C HIS A 45 6.45 8.20 11.17
N ALA A 46 5.86 8.63 10.06
CA ALA A 46 6.45 8.52 8.73
C ALA A 46 6.87 9.90 8.22
N THR A 47 8.14 10.05 7.84
CA THR A 47 8.71 11.31 7.32
C THR A 47 9.58 11.07 6.09
N GLY A 48 9.69 12.04 5.19
CA GLY A 48 10.60 11.95 4.03
C GLY A 48 9.84 12.09 2.71
N LYS A 49 10.05 11.16 1.77
CA LYS A 49 9.38 11.20 0.46
C LYS A 49 8.62 9.91 0.18
N GLY A 50 7.35 10.04 -0.16
CA GLY A 50 6.49 8.94 -0.58
C GLY A 50 5.83 9.26 -1.92
N GLY A 51 5.34 8.23 -2.61
CA GLY A 51 4.63 8.42 -3.86
C GLY A 51 3.67 7.26 -4.14
N THR A 52 2.53 7.61 -4.72
CA THR A 52 1.53 6.65 -5.23
C THR A 52 1.48 6.77 -6.74
N ILE A 53 1.64 5.65 -7.42
CA ILE A 53 1.59 5.56 -8.89
C ILE A 53 0.39 4.70 -9.25
N ASN A 54 -0.65 5.33 -9.82
CA ASN A 54 -1.80 4.63 -10.38
C ASN A 54 -1.45 4.17 -11.79
N LEU A 55 -1.63 2.89 -12.07
CA LEU A 55 -1.31 2.24 -13.33
C LEU A 55 -2.58 1.67 -13.97
N PRO A 56 -2.64 1.52 -15.30
CA PRO A 56 -3.79 0.89 -15.96
C PRO A 56 -4.05 -0.53 -15.44
N GLY A 57 -5.34 -0.90 -15.38
CA GLY A 57 -5.80 -2.23 -14.93
C GLY A 57 -5.84 -2.38 -13.41
N ASP A 58 -6.33 -1.35 -12.69
CA ASP A 58 -6.51 -1.36 -11.23
C ASP A 58 -5.26 -1.69 -10.42
N ARG A 59 -4.09 -1.28 -10.94
CA ARG A 59 -2.79 -1.45 -10.32
C ARG A 59 -2.34 -0.17 -9.63
N VAL A 60 -1.83 -0.31 -8.43
CA VAL A 60 -1.24 0.78 -7.65
C VAL A 60 0.17 0.38 -7.24
N THR A 61 1.12 1.30 -7.35
CA THR A 61 2.45 1.14 -6.75
C THR A 61 2.68 2.23 -5.71
N LEU A 62 2.92 1.82 -4.47
CA LEU A 62 3.38 2.68 -3.39
C LEU A 62 4.90 2.65 -3.37
N THR A 63 5.51 3.82 -3.26
CA THR A 63 6.97 3.98 -3.21
C THR A 63 7.33 4.86 -2.03
N GLY A 64 8.45 4.54 -1.37
CA GLY A 64 9.00 5.34 -0.29
C GLY A 64 10.46 5.65 -0.52
N PRO A 65 10.86 6.40 -1.57
CA PRO A 65 12.26 6.70 -1.80
C PRO A 65 12.81 7.59 -0.69
N ASN A 66 13.52 6.98 0.28
CA ASN A 66 13.97 7.64 1.50
C ASN A 66 12.81 8.09 2.41
N LEU A 67 11.73 7.29 2.47
CA LEU A 67 10.71 7.44 3.51
C LEU A 67 11.25 6.79 4.79
N ARG A 68 11.29 7.52 5.89
CA ARG A 68 11.63 7.00 7.21
C ARG A 68 10.35 6.70 7.97
N VAL A 69 10.23 5.48 8.47
CA VAL A 69 9.13 5.07 9.36
C VAL A 69 9.72 4.73 10.71
N THR A 70 9.30 5.46 11.74
CA THR A 70 9.61 5.17 13.14
C THR A 70 8.37 4.56 13.79
N VAL A 71 8.55 3.41 14.42
CA VAL A 71 7.49 2.71 15.16
C VAL A 71 7.85 2.76 16.63
N THR A 72 6.93 3.23 17.46
CA THR A 72 7.12 3.40 18.90
C THR A 72 6.03 2.64 19.65
N GLY A 73 6.44 1.75 20.55
CA GLY A 73 5.54 1.04 21.46
C GLY A 73 5.19 1.85 22.71
N PRO A 74 4.27 1.34 23.55
CA PRO A 74 3.72 2.07 24.70
C PRO A 74 4.75 2.37 25.79
N THR A 75 5.85 1.61 25.87
CA THR A 75 6.94 1.84 26.82
C THR A 75 7.97 2.86 26.33
N GLY A 76 7.78 3.42 25.13
CA GLY A 76 8.73 4.32 24.47
C GLY A 76 9.85 3.60 23.70
N LYS A 77 9.91 2.26 23.74
CA LYS A 77 10.77 1.47 22.85
C LYS A 77 10.43 1.80 21.40
N SER A 78 11.44 2.05 20.58
CA SER A 78 11.24 2.42 19.19
C SER A 78 12.25 1.80 18.25
N VAL A 79 11.81 1.58 17.01
CA VAL A 79 12.65 1.17 15.89
C VAL A 79 12.39 2.11 14.71
N SER A 80 13.42 2.41 13.94
CA SER A 80 13.31 3.30 12.78
C SER A 80 13.89 2.65 11.54
N TYR A 81 13.16 2.73 10.44
CA TYR A 81 13.53 2.13 9.16
C TYR A 81 13.52 3.17 8.07
N VAL A 82 14.56 3.17 7.24
CA VAL A 82 14.52 3.84 5.95
C VAL A 82 13.95 2.86 4.94
N ILE A 83 12.78 3.18 4.43
CA ILE A 83 12.11 2.49 3.33
C ILE A 83 12.84 2.86 2.05
N THR A 84 13.10 1.85 1.23
CA THR A 84 13.70 1.99 -0.10
C THR A 84 13.01 1.09 -1.12
N GLY A 85 11.99 0.36 -0.68
CA GLY A 85 11.22 -0.55 -1.51
C GLY A 85 10.02 0.10 -2.19
N ALA A 86 9.31 -0.75 -2.91
CA ALA A 86 8.01 -0.47 -3.50
C ALA A 86 7.03 -1.57 -3.11
N THR A 87 5.76 -1.21 -2.93
CA THR A 87 4.65 -2.15 -2.74
C THR A 87 3.74 -2.05 -3.96
N HIS A 88 3.59 -3.16 -4.66
CA HIS A 88 2.73 -3.29 -5.83
C HIS A 88 1.43 -3.95 -5.40
N ILE A 89 0.30 -3.32 -5.72
CA ILE A 89 -1.05 -3.77 -5.39
C ILE A 89 -1.79 -3.93 -6.71
N GLN A 90 -2.34 -5.11 -6.94
CA GLN A 90 -3.31 -5.38 -7.99
C GLN A 90 -4.67 -5.57 -7.32
N ASN A 91 -5.61 -4.67 -7.57
CA ASN A 91 -6.99 -4.88 -7.14
C ASN A 91 -7.68 -5.81 -8.14
N LEU A 92 -8.41 -6.79 -7.65
CA LEU A 92 -9.12 -7.79 -8.44
C LEU A 92 -10.61 -7.41 -8.57
N PRO A 93 -11.34 -7.94 -9.58
CA PRO A 93 -12.73 -7.54 -9.83
C PRO A 93 -13.71 -7.81 -8.67
N ASP A 94 -13.39 -8.76 -7.80
CA ASP A 94 -14.17 -9.09 -6.61
C ASP A 94 -13.85 -8.20 -5.39
N GLY A 95 -12.89 -7.29 -5.53
CA GLY A 95 -12.39 -6.41 -4.47
C GLY A 95 -11.20 -6.95 -3.70
N SER A 96 -10.78 -8.20 -3.94
CA SER A 96 -9.56 -8.76 -3.34
C SER A 96 -8.30 -8.09 -3.89
N GLN A 97 -7.17 -8.27 -3.21
CA GLN A 97 -5.90 -7.64 -3.59
C GLN A 97 -4.77 -8.65 -3.64
N ASP A 98 -4.01 -8.64 -4.74
CA ASP A 98 -2.71 -9.29 -4.83
C ASP A 98 -1.62 -8.26 -4.54
N ILE A 99 -0.80 -8.52 -3.52
CA ILE A 99 0.19 -7.57 -3.04
C ILE A 99 1.59 -8.17 -3.12
N THR A 100 2.54 -7.41 -3.68
CA THR A 100 3.96 -7.77 -3.73
C THR A 100 4.81 -6.59 -3.30
N ALA A 101 5.51 -6.74 -2.18
CA ALA A 101 6.50 -5.80 -1.71
C ALA A 101 7.90 -6.21 -2.21
N THR A 102 8.62 -5.28 -2.83
CA THR A 102 9.99 -5.45 -3.29
C THR A 102 10.92 -4.47 -2.57
N GLY A 103 12.15 -4.89 -2.27
CA GLY A 103 13.10 -4.07 -1.50
C GLY A 103 12.77 -4.06 -0.01
N ARG A 104 12.91 -2.90 0.65
CA ARG A 104 12.68 -2.75 2.10
C ARG A 104 11.41 -1.93 2.36
N ASN A 105 10.39 -2.55 2.97
CA ASN A 105 9.08 -1.94 3.22
C ASN A 105 8.61 -2.18 4.66
N VAL A 106 7.84 -1.24 5.22
CA VAL A 106 7.01 -1.47 6.41
C VAL A 106 5.58 -1.65 5.92
N VAL A 107 4.96 -2.77 6.25
CA VAL A 107 3.63 -3.14 5.80
C VAL A 107 2.72 -3.35 7.01
N LEU A 108 1.46 -2.99 6.84
CA LEU A 108 0.41 -3.22 7.82
C LEU A 108 -0.40 -4.42 7.34
N VAL A 109 -0.59 -5.39 8.22
CA VAL A 109 -1.46 -6.54 7.97
C VAL A 109 -2.60 -6.48 8.99
N PRO A 110 -3.87 -6.42 8.53
CA PRO A 110 -5.01 -6.39 9.44
C PRO A 110 -5.24 -7.76 10.10
N GLU A 111 -5.94 -7.76 11.23
CA GLU A 111 -6.37 -9.00 11.88
C GLU A 111 -7.36 -9.74 10.98
N ALA A 112 -7.07 -11.00 10.69
CA ALA A 112 -7.79 -11.76 9.68
C ALA A 112 -7.49 -13.25 9.77
N ASN A 113 -8.50 -14.10 9.55
CA ASN A 113 -8.30 -15.54 9.35
C ASN A 113 -7.43 -16.23 10.44
N GLY A 114 -7.53 -15.75 11.68
CA GLY A 114 -6.77 -16.27 12.83
C GLY A 114 -5.32 -15.76 12.92
N HIS A 115 -4.89 -14.90 12.00
CA HIS A 115 -3.65 -14.14 12.07
C HIS A 115 -3.90 -12.77 12.73
N PRO A 116 -3.17 -12.43 13.80
CA PRO A 116 -3.38 -11.17 14.50
C PRO A 116 -2.91 -9.98 13.65
N ALA A 117 -3.54 -8.81 13.86
CA ALA A 117 -3.06 -7.58 13.23
C ALA A 117 -1.59 -7.34 13.58
N GLY A 118 -0.81 -6.84 12.62
CA GLY A 118 0.61 -6.63 12.84
C GLY A 118 1.28 -5.65 11.90
N LEU A 119 2.42 -5.16 12.39
CA LEU A 119 3.37 -4.35 11.65
C LEU A 119 4.56 -5.23 11.28
N PHE A 120 4.88 -5.28 9.99
CA PHE A 120 5.96 -6.12 9.50
C PHE A 120 6.95 -5.32 8.67
N LEU A 121 8.24 -5.58 8.89
CA LEU A 121 9.30 -5.15 8.00
C LEU A 121 9.58 -6.26 7.00
N THR A 122 9.38 -5.99 5.71
CA THR A 122 9.73 -6.91 4.63
C THR A 122 11.02 -6.44 3.95
N VAL A 123 11.93 -7.39 3.65
CA VAL A 123 13.19 -7.14 2.94
C VAL A 123 13.38 -8.19 1.84
N GLY A 124 13.53 -7.77 0.59
CA GLY A 124 13.61 -8.66 -0.56
C GLY A 124 12.29 -8.64 -1.34
N THR A 125 11.82 -9.79 -1.80
CA THR A 125 10.52 -9.92 -2.48
C THR A 125 9.59 -10.75 -1.61
N VAL A 126 8.52 -10.12 -1.13
CA VAL A 126 7.49 -10.74 -0.28
C VAL A 126 6.12 -10.48 -0.88
N SER A 127 5.30 -11.51 -1.00
CA SER A 127 3.95 -11.43 -1.56
C SER A 127 2.92 -12.03 -0.62
N TRP A 128 1.72 -11.46 -0.62
CA TRP A 128 0.53 -11.91 0.13
C TRP A 128 -0.73 -11.42 -0.58
N THR A 129 -1.89 -11.90 -0.15
CA THR A 129 -3.17 -11.49 -0.72
C THR A 129 -4.16 -11.09 0.36
N LEU A 130 -5.06 -10.17 0.05
CA LEU A 130 -6.15 -9.73 0.92
C LEU A 130 -7.50 -10.07 0.29
N ASN A 131 -8.49 -10.39 1.10
CA ASN A 131 -9.89 -10.53 0.73
C ASN A 131 -10.54 -9.14 0.46
N PRO A 132 -11.74 -9.10 -0.12
CA PRO A 132 -12.45 -7.84 -0.39
C PRO A 132 -12.76 -6.99 0.86
N ASP A 133 -12.83 -7.61 2.03
CA ASP A 133 -13.01 -6.93 3.33
C ASP A 133 -11.68 -6.43 3.94
N GLY A 134 -10.57 -6.60 3.21
CA GLY A 134 -9.23 -6.25 3.63
C GLY A 134 -8.54 -7.31 4.49
N SER A 135 -9.24 -8.38 4.89
CA SER A 135 -8.66 -9.44 5.72
C SER A 135 -7.58 -10.22 4.94
N GLU A 136 -6.47 -10.60 5.58
CA GLU A 136 -5.41 -11.40 4.97
C GLU A 136 -5.92 -12.76 4.48
N ASN A 137 -5.79 -13.03 3.18
CA ASN A 137 -6.23 -14.27 2.54
C ASN A 137 -5.08 -15.30 2.45
N THR A 138 -3.88 -14.86 2.08
CA THR A 138 -2.68 -15.71 2.09
C THR A 138 -1.58 -15.06 2.92
N LEU A 139 -0.83 -15.90 3.66
CA LEU A 139 0.32 -15.47 4.42
C LEU A 139 1.47 -15.04 3.51
N PHE A 140 2.45 -14.34 4.09
CA PHE A 140 3.67 -13.96 3.40
C PHE A 140 4.41 -15.15 2.76
N SER A 141 4.79 -14.95 1.50
CA SER A 141 5.58 -15.90 0.69
C SER A 141 6.66 -15.19 -0.11
N GLY A 142 7.55 -15.94 -0.77
CA GLY A 142 8.61 -15.41 -1.63
C GLY A 142 10.03 -15.60 -1.07
N HIS A 143 11.00 -14.90 -1.67
CA HIS A 143 12.43 -15.02 -1.35
C HIS A 143 12.95 -13.93 -0.39
N GLY A 144 12.04 -13.16 0.21
CA GLY A 144 12.36 -12.11 1.18
C GLY A 144 12.42 -12.60 2.62
N LYS A 145 12.71 -11.67 3.52
CA LYS A 145 12.61 -11.81 4.97
C LYS A 145 11.46 -10.97 5.48
N VAL A 146 10.75 -11.49 6.46
CA VAL A 146 9.70 -10.79 7.20
C VAL A 146 10.14 -10.71 8.66
N THR A 147 10.07 -9.53 9.25
CA THR A 147 10.32 -9.31 10.68
C THR A 147 9.06 -8.70 11.30
N ASP A 148 8.56 -9.34 12.35
CA ASP A 148 7.49 -8.80 13.18
C ASP A 148 8.03 -7.60 13.97
N VAL A 149 7.55 -6.40 13.61
CA VAL A 149 7.95 -5.14 14.24
C VAL A 149 7.26 -4.96 15.58
N CYS A 150 6.04 -5.49 15.74
CA CYS A 150 5.31 -5.43 17.01
C CYS A 150 6.10 -6.10 18.13
N GLN A 151 6.72 -7.26 17.87
CA GLN A 151 7.57 -7.94 18.87
C GLN A 151 8.78 -7.11 19.32
N LEU A 152 9.30 -6.24 18.45
CA LEU A 152 10.48 -5.42 18.76
C LEU A 152 10.17 -4.22 19.66
N VAL A 153 8.92 -3.76 19.66
CA VAL A 153 8.46 -2.59 20.42
C VAL A 153 7.44 -2.94 21.50
N ALA A 154 7.20 -4.24 21.71
CA ALA A 154 6.32 -4.74 22.76
C ALA A 154 6.78 -4.25 24.15
N PRO A 155 5.83 -4.08 25.10
CA PRO A 155 6.11 -3.66 26.47
C PRO A 155 7.29 -4.38 27.12
#